data_AF-A0A1V4QMB0-F1
#
_entry.id   AF-A0A1V4QMB0-F1
#
_cell.length_a   1.000
_cell.length_b   1.000
_cell.length_c   1.000
_cell.angle_alpha   90.00
_cell.angle_beta   90.00
_cell.angle_gamma   90.00
#
_symmetry.space_group_name_H-M   'P 1'
#
loop_
_entity.id
_entity.type
_entity.pdbx_description
1 polymer ?
#
loop_
_entity_poly.entity_id
_entity_poly.type
_entity_poly.pdbx_seq_one_letter_code
_entity_poly.pdbx_strand_id
1 'polypeptide(L)'
;MRPFLLLPIFRQGELTLRALGRLVKAEPMEHRPRLISGDDLIQEFHLTPGPQFRQLLEAVEEACLEGRISTRQQALDLVKKLL
;
A
#
# COMPACT_ATOMS: atom_id res chain seq x y z
N MET A 1 26.60 -11.10 -42.19
CA MET A 1 26.88 -9.74 -41.65
C MET A 1 25.61 -9.25 -40.99
N ARG A 2 25.51 -8.81 -39.73
CA ARG A 2 26.31 -8.90 -38.49
C ARG A 2 25.27 -9.14 -37.37
N PRO A 3 25.66 -9.82 -36.28
CA PRO A 3 24.79 -10.60 -35.40
C PRO A 3 24.30 -9.78 -34.20
N PHE A 4 23.33 -10.33 -33.48
CA PHE A 4 22.92 -9.92 -32.12
C PHE A 4 24.09 -9.34 -31.30
N LEU A 5 24.05 -8.05 -30.96
CA LEU A 5 25.00 -7.43 -30.06
C LEU A 5 24.30 -6.94 -28.77
N LEU A 6 24.45 -7.81 -27.77
CA LEU A 6 24.91 -7.47 -26.41
C LEU A 6 23.93 -6.77 -25.45
N LEU A 7 23.20 -7.60 -24.69
CA LEU A 7 22.99 -7.41 -23.25
C LEU A 7 24.13 -8.11 -22.49
N PRO A 8 25.27 -7.46 -22.17
CA PRO A 8 26.35 -8.13 -21.44
C PRO A 8 26.18 -8.09 -19.91
N ILE A 9 24.97 -7.86 -19.38
CA ILE A 9 24.79 -7.65 -17.93
C ILE A 9 24.21 -8.89 -17.22
N PHE A 10 23.73 -9.91 -17.94
CA PHE A 10 23.05 -11.04 -17.30
C PHE A 10 23.94 -12.26 -16.96
N ARG A 11 25.25 -12.25 -17.28
CA ARG A 11 26.14 -13.43 -17.12
C ARG A 11 27.12 -13.37 -15.93
N GLN A 12 27.27 -12.26 -15.23
CA GLN A 12 28.19 -12.18 -14.07
C GLN A 12 27.41 -11.81 -12.82
N GLY A 13 27.31 -12.76 -11.89
CA GLY A 13 26.55 -12.63 -10.65
C GLY A 13 27.14 -11.61 -9.68
N GLU A 14 27.03 -10.32 -9.98
CA GLU A 14 27.39 -9.24 -9.07
C GLU A 14 26.26 -8.24 -8.89
N LEU A 15 25.07 -8.73 -8.54
CA LEU A 15 24.17 -7.91 -7.73
C LEU A 15 24.77 -7.87 -6.33
N THR A 16 25.61 -6.86 -6.05
CA THR A 16 26.15 -6.66 -4.70
C THR A 16 25.00 -6.52 -3.71
N LEU A 17 25.14 -7.04 -2.48
CA LEU A 17 24.12 -6.90 -1.43
C LEU A 17 23.76 -5.41 -1.17
N ARG A 18 24.72 -4.50 -1.39
CA ARG A 18 24.50 -3.05 -1.35
C ARG A 18 23.64 -2.52 -2.50
N ALA A 19 23.74 -3.09 -3.70
CA ALA A 19 22.88 -2.76 -4.82
C ALA A 19 21.47 -3.33 -4.63
N LEU A 20 21.37 -4.56 -4.11
CA LEU A 20 20.08 -5.18 -3.79
C LEU A 20 19.33 -4.40 -2.71
N GLY A 21 20.02 -3.96 -1.65
CA GLY A 21 19.43 -3.13 -0.58
C GLY A 21 18.91 -1.76 -1.04
N ARG A 22 19.36 -1.25 -2.20
CA ARG A 22 18.81 -0.03 -2.81
C ARG A 22 17.53 -0.27 -3.59
N LEU A 23 17.37 -1.46 -4.16
CA LEU A 23 16.16 -1.84 -4.92
C LEU A 23 15.01 -2.27 -4.00
N VAL A 24 15.32 -2.84 -2.84
CA VAL A 24 14.32 -3.19 -1.80
C VAL A 24 13.82 -1.95 -1.04
N LYS A 25 14.43 -0.78 -1.26
CA LYS A 25 14.09 0.44 -0.54
C LYS A 25 12.79 1.05 -1.08
N ALA A 26 11.69 0.64 -0.42
CA ALA A 26 10.34 1.15 -0.54
C ALA A 26 9.73 1.02 -1.95
N GLU A 27 9.03 -0.08 -2.18
CA GLU A 27 7.79 0.03 -2.94
C GLU A 27 6.96 1.13 -2.24
N PRO A 28 6.72 2.29 -2.85
CA PRO A 28 5.93 3.32 -2.18
C PRO A 28 4.52 2.73 -2.00
N MET A 29 4.15 2.45 -0.75
CA MET A 29 2.78 2.06 -0.38
C MET A 29 1.74 3.07 -0.88
N GLU A 30 2.15 4.25 -1.33
CA GLU A 30 1.35 5.30 -1.96
C GLU A 30 0.50 4.85 -3.16
N HIS A 31 0.85 3.75 -3.83
CA HIS A 31 0.12 3.31 -5.03
C HIS A 31 -1.00 2.30 -4.78
N ARG A 32 -1.23 1.82 -3.54
CA ARG A 32 -2.40 0.97 -3.29
C ARG A 32 -3.64 1.84 -3.15
N PRO A 33 -4.70 1.60 -3.96
CA PRO A 33 -5.95 2.32 -3.80
C PRO A 33 -6.52 2.01 -2.40
N ARG A 34 -6.60 3.04 -1.55
CA ARG A 34 -7.25 2.93 -0.23
C ARG A 34 -8.75 2.71 -0.45
N LEU A 35 -9.35 1.80 0.33
CA LEU A 35 -10.79 1.52 0.23
C LEU A 35 -11.65 2.70 0.69
N ILE A 36 -11.16 3.47 1.66
CA ILE A 36 -11.74 4.72 2.16
C ILE A 36 -10.62 5.70 2.54
N SER A 37 -10.97 6.98 2.59
CA SER A 37 -10.12 8.10 2.99
C SER A 37 -10.68 8.80 4.23
N GLY A 38 -9.92 9.76 4.78
CA GLY A 38 -10.40 10.58 5.90
C GLY A 38 -11.67 11.37 5.55
N ASP A 39 -11.84 11.78 4.29
CA ASP A 39 -13.08 12.47 3.86
C ASP A 39 -14.31 11.57 4.02
N ASP A 40 -14.20 10.28 3.69
CA ASP A 40 -15.29 9.30 3.91
C ASP A 40 -15.67 9.22 5.39
N LEU A 41 -14.72 9.36 6.32
CA LEU A 41 -15.00 9.37 7.75
C LEU A 41 -15.82 10.60 8.19
N ILE A 42 -15.61 11.73 7.53
CA ILE A 42 -16.36 12.97 7.79
C ILE A 42 -17.76 12.87 7.20
N GLN A 43 -17.88 12.39 5.96
CA GLN A 43 -19.16 12.31 5.24
C GLN A 43 -20.10 11.25 5.85
N GLU A 44 -19.59 10.05 6.13
CA GLU A 44 -20.42 8.89 6.52
C GLU A 44 -20.67 8.83 8.03
N PHE A 45 -19.72 9.30 8.85
CA PHE A 45 -19.79 9.20 10.32
C PHE A 45 -19.82 10.55 11.03
N HIS A 46 -19.78 11.67 10.30
CA HIS A 46 -19.78 13.03 10.84
C HIS A 46 -18.68 13.27 11.89
N LEU A 47 -17.54 12.59 11.74
CA LEU A 47 -16.43 12.69 12.67
C LEU A 47 -15.63 13.97 12.44
N THR A 48 -15.17 14.58 13.54
CA THR A 48 -14.24 15.71 13.49
C THR A 48 -12.81 15.21 13.28
N PRO A 49 -12.04 15.78 12.32
CA PRO A 49 -10.65 15.40 12.08
C PRO A 49 -9.82 15.43 13.36
N GLY A 50 -9.11 14.34 13.62
CA GLY A 50 -8.33 14.18 14.85
C GLY A 50 -7.47 12.91 14.85
N PRO A 51 -6.71 12.64 15.92
CA PRO A 51 -5.79 11.51 16.00
C PRO A 51 -6.48 10.14 15.78
N GLN A 52 -7.77 10.03 16.11
CA GLN A 52 -8.59 8.84 15.89
C GLN A 52 -8.71 8.44 14.41
N PHE A 53 -8.60 9.39 13.47
CA PHE A 53 -8.69 9.10 12.03
C PHE A 53 -7.55 8.19 11.59
N ARG A 54 -6.35 8.43 12.12
CA ARG A 54 -5.19 7.58 11.84
C ARG A 54 -5.48 6.14 12.25
N GLN A 55 -5.98 5.94 13.47
CA GLN A 55 -6.26 4.61 14.02
C GLN A 55 -7.32 3.86 13.20
N LEU A 56 -8.39 4.56 12.79
CA LEU A 56 -9.45 3.98 11.98
C LEU A 56 -8.95 3.61 10.57
N LEU A 57 -8.18 4.49 9.93
CA LEU A 57 -7.64 4.23 8.60
C LEU A 57 -6.55 3.15 8.62
N GLU A 58 -5.73 3.08 9.67
CA GLU A 58 -4.74 2.01 9.88
C GLU A 58 -5.43 0.65 10.05
N ALA A 59 -6.50 0.56 10.85
CA ALA A 59 -7.24 -0.69 11.03
C ALA A 59 -7.88 -1.18 9.72
N VAL A 60 -8.37 -0.26 8.89
CA VAL A 60 -8.89 -0.57 7.55
C VAL A 60 -7.77 -1.03 6.61
N GLU A 61 -6.62 -0.36 6.64
CA GLU A 61 -5.45 -0.75 5.84
C GLU A 61 -4.98 -2.15 6.22
N GLU A 62 -4.85 -2.44 7.50
CA GLU A 62 -4.48 -3.76 8.02
C GLU A 62 -5.47 -4.84 7.57
N ALA A 63 -6.78 -4.61 7.75
CA ALA A 63 -7.80 -5.55 7.30
C ALA A 63 -7.79 -5.77 5.77
N CYS A 64 -7.43 -4.75 4.99
CA CYS A 64 -7.27 -4.87 3.55
C CYS A 64 -6.01 -5.69 3.19
N LEU A 65 -4.90 -5.48 3.91
CA LEU A 65 -3.66 -6.24 3.72
C LEU A 65 -3.83 -7.71 4.05
N GLU A 66 -4.63 -8.02 5.07
CA GLU A 66 -4.98 -9.39 5.46
C GLU A 66 -6.04 -10.04 4.56
N GLY A 67 -6.63 -9.29 3.62
CA GLY A 67 -7.70 -9.77 2.75
C GLY A 67 -9.06 -9.98 3.43
N ARG A 68 -9.26 -9.43 4.64
CA ARG A 68 -10.55 -9.46 5.36
C ARG A 68 -11.60 -8.58 4.70
N ILE A 69 -11.16 -7.49 4.08
CA ILE A 69 -12.00 -6.54 3.35
C ILE A 69 -11.38 -6.22 2.00
N SER A 70 -12.22 -5.93 1.00
CA SER A 70 -11.79 -5.60 -0.36
C SER A 70 -12.66 -4.55 -1.04
N THR A 71 -13.66 -4.02 -0.33
CA THR A 71 -14.62 -3.05 -0.87
C THR A 71 -14.80 -1.87 0.07
N ARG A 72 -15.20 -0.71 -0.49
CA ARG A 72 -15.53 0.50 0.29
C ARG A 72 -16.56 0.21 1.38
N GLN A 73 -17.63 -0.52 1.05
CA GLN A 73 -18.69 -0.81 2.00
C GLN A 73 -18.19 -1.64 3.20
N GLN A 74 -17.37 -2.66 2.95
CA GLN A 74 -16.77 -3.46 4.02
C GLN A 74 -15.83 -2.63 4.91
N ALA A 75 -15.12 -1.67 4.34
CA ALA A 75 -14.30 -0.74 5.11
C ALA A 75 -15.15 0.16 6.02
N LEU A 76 -16.26 0.70 5.52
CA LEU A 76 -17.20 1.48 6.33
C LEU A 76 -17.83 0.63 7.44
N ASP A 77 -18.24 -0.60 7.14
CA ASP A 77 -18.79 -1.52 8.15
C ASP A 77 -17.77 -1.87 9.24
N LEU A 78 -16.49 -1.96 8.89
CA LEU A 78 -15.41 -2.15 9.87
C LEU A 78 -15.25 -0.91 10.75
N VAL A 79 -15.18 0.29 10.17
CA VAL A 79 -15.11 1.55 10.92
C VAL A 79 -16.29 1.66 11.89
N LYS A 80 -17.50 1.34 11.45
CA LYS A 80 -18.71 1.35 12.28
C LYS A 80 -18.62 0.42 13.51
N LYS A 81 -17.84 -0.67 13.44
CA LYS A 81 -17.61 -1.58 14.56
C LYS A 81 -16.54 -1.09 15.54
N LEU A 82 -15.69 -0.15 15.12
CA LEU A 82 -14.58 0.39 15.90
C LEU A 82 -14.94 1.72 16.59
N LEU A 83 -16.02 2.36 16.17
CA LEU A 83 -16.66 3.51 16.83
C LEU A 83 -17.51 3.05 18.01
#